data_AF-A0A139H2H0-F1
#
_entry.id   AF-A0A139H2H0-F1
#
_cell.length_a   1.000
_cell.length_b   1.000
_cell.length_c   1.000
_cell.angle_alpha   90.00
_cell.angle_beta   90.00
_cell.angle_gamma   90.00
#
_symmetry.space_group_name_H-M   'P 1'
#
loop_
_entity.id
_entity.type
_entity.pdbx_description
1 polymer ?
#
loop_
_entity_poly.entity_id
_entity_poly.type
_entity_poly.pdbx_seq_one_letter_code
_entity_poly.pdbx_strand_id
1 'polypeptide(L)'
;MASALLLLLAERRSPPSRFSPRKQDRRPEKVSDGMLQPGPSFLISLWLFGDNIQDEEFCDATTCKLVDAIADKQYETVTLPNSDTVLMVYLGTTTGSPLRRCLVEVFADHFESEWTLKGYLQEFKVDLLKKFVERRGLKKFKCYSEKDRSEWMKRK
;
A
#
# COMPACT_ATOMS: atom_id res chain seq x y z
N MET A 1 13.85 -69.15 8.35
CA MET A 1 13.77 -68.47 7.04
C MET A 1 12.40 -67.84 6.91
N ALA A 2 12.24 -66.62 7.43
CA ALA A 2 10.99 -65.86 7.40
C ALA A 2 11.27 -64.55 6.66
N SER A 3 10.67 -64.44 5.48
CA SER A 3 10.82 -63.35 4.54
C SER A 3 10.34 -62.02 5.11
N ALA A 4 11.25 -61.05 5.03
CA ALA A 4 11.05 -59.63 4.73
C ALA A 4 9.59 -59.22 4.43
N LEU A 5 8.89 -58.72 5.46
CA LEU A 5 7.53 -58.21 5.36
C LEU A 5 7.38 -56.90 6.17
N LEU A 6 8.30 -55.95 5.98
CA LEU A 6 8.27 -54.66 6.68
C LEU A 6 9.04 -53.55 5.93
N LEU A 7 8.73 -53.33 4.65
CA LEU A 7 9.18 -52.17 3.88
C LEU A 7 8.03 -51.63 3.00
N LEU A 8 6.96 -51.20 3.66
CA LEU A 8 5.85 -50.44 3.06
C LEU A 8 5.61 -49.16 3.87
N LEU A 9 6.70 -48.40 4.10
CA LEU A 9 6.58 -47.00 4.49
C LEU A 9 6.26 -46.18 3.24
N ALA A 10 4.97 -45.91 3.13
CA ALA A 10 4.31 -44.93 2.29
C ALA A 10 5.17 -43.71 1.92
N GLU A 11 5.76 -43.77 0.75
CA GLU A 11 6.34 -42.62 0.06
C GLU A 11 5.20 -41.77 -0.51
N ARG A 12 4.66 -40.87 0.33
CA ARG A 12 3.72 -39.82 -0.11
C ARG A 12 4.47 -38.82 -1.00
N ARG A 13 4.56 -39.15 -2.29
CA ARG A 13 4.93 -38.19 -3.33
C ARG A 13 3.83 -37.14 -3.43
N SER A 14 4.11 -35.94 -2.91
CA SER A 14 3.34 -34.74 -3.22
C SER A 14 3.30 -34.54 -4.74
N PRO A 15 2.14 -34.21 -5.33
CA PRO A 15 2.05 -33.94 -6.75
C PRO A 15 2.90 -32.71 -7.10
N PRO A 16 3.55 -32.68 -8.28
CA PRO A 16 4.25 -31.50 -8.75
C PRO A 16 3.24 -30.36 -8.89
N SER A 17 3.46 -29.29 -8.13
CA SER A 17 2.82 -28.00 -8.32
C SER A 17 2.99 -27.60 -9.79
N ARG A 18 1.90 -27.66 -10.57
CA ARG A 18 1.81 -27.04 -11.89
C ARG A 18 1.93 -25.53 -11.69
N PHE A 19 3.16 -25.04 -11.63
CA PHE A 19 3.47 -23.67 -11.95
C PHE A 19 3.09 -23.46 -13.41
N SER A 20 1.85 -23.05 -13.64
CA SER A 20 1.52 -22.32 -14.85
C SER A 20 2.33 -21.02 -14.78
N PRO A 21 3.24 -20.75 -15.73
CA PRO A 21 3.78 -19.42 -15.86
C PRO A 21 2.58 -18.52 -16.11
N ARG A 22 2.27 -17.64 -15.15
CA ARG A 22 1.39 -16.50 -15.41
C ARG A 22 2.02 -15.83 -16.61
N LYS A 23 1.35 -15.92 -17.77
CA LYS A 23 1.61 -15.01 -18.88
C LYS A 23 1.42 -13.63 -18.26
N GLN A 24 2.52 -12.98 -17.92
CA GLN A 24 2.53 -11.54 -17.77
C GLN A 24 2.02 -11.05 -19.12
N ASP A 25 0.76 -10.63 -19.15
CA ASP A 25 0.25 -9.76 -20.19
C ASP A 25 1.15 -8.54 -20.16
N ARG A 26 2.26 -8.61 -20.90
CA ARG A 26 3.03 -7.45 -21.31
C ARG A 26 2.11 -6.71 -22.26
N ARG A 27 1.21 -5.90 -21.68
CA ARG A 27 0.57 -4.84 -22.44
C ARG A 27 1.70 -4.08 -23.11
N PRO A 28 1.63 -3.83 -24.42
CA PRO A 28 2.63 -3.02 -25.08
C PRO A 28 2.64 -1.66 -24.37
N GLU A 29 3.77 -1.33 -23.73
CA GLU A 29 4.05 0.02 -23.28
C GLU A 29 3.94 0.91 -24.51
N LYS A 30 2.85 1.69 -24.57
CA LYS A 30 2.74 2.74 -25.57
C LYS A 30 3.90 3.68 -25.30
N VAL A 31 4.82 3.76 -26.25
CA VAL A 31 5.92 4.73 -26.24
C VAL A 31 5.30 6.11 -26.38
N SER A 32 4.95 6.70 -25.24
CA SER A 32 4.54 8.10 -25.14
C SER A 32 5.76 8.96 -25.42
N ASP A 33 5.62 9.85 -26.39
CA ASP A 33 6.49 10.95 -26.78
C ASP A 33 7.54 11.35 -25.72
N GLY A 34 8.73 10.73 -25.77
CA GLY A 34 10.06 11.11 -25.23
C GLY A 34 10.25 11.67 -23.81
N MET A 35 9.19 12.00 -23.08
CA MET A 35 9.25 12.78 -21.85
C MET A 35 9.07 11.83 -20.68
N LEU A 36 10.20 11.42 -20.10
CA LEU A 36 10.25 10.58 -18.90
C LEU A 36 9.54 11.31 -17.75
N GLN A 37 8.32 10.91 -17.44
CA GLN A 37 7.63 11.41 -16.26
C GLN A 37 8.29 10.78 -15.02
N PRO A 38 8.70 11.59 -14.03
CA PRO A 38 9.31 11.07 -12.82
C PRO A 38 8.30 10.23 -12.03
N GLY A 39 8.69 9.00 -11.66
CA GLY A 39 7.83 8.13 -10.86
C GLY A 39 7.66 8.66 -9.41
N PRO A 40 6.59 8.24 -8.69
CA PRO A 40 6.30 8.71 -7.34
C PRO A 40 7.47 8.51 -6.35
N SER A 41 8.18 7.39 -6.44
CA SER A 41 9.32 7.10 -5.56
C SER A 41 10.47 8.09 -5.74
N PHE A 42 10.74 8.52 -6.98
CA PHE A 42 11.79 9.50 -7.26
C PHE A 42 11.41 10.89 -6.74
N LEU A 43 10.17 11.32 -6.96
CA LEU A 43 9.64 12.59 -6.45
C LEU A 43 9.66 12.63 -4.92
N ILE A 44 9.36 11.51 -4.26
CA ILE A 44 9.48 11.41 -2.80
C ILE A 44 10.93 11.55 -2.34
N SER A 45 11.90 10.94 -3.02
CA SER A 45 13.32 11.14 -2.70
C SER A 45 13.78 12.59 -2.90
N LEU A 46 13.27 13.27 -3.94
CA LEU A 46 13.51 14.70 -4.13
C LEU A 46 12.90 15.52 -2.99
N TRP A 47 11.68 15.23 -2.57
CA TRP A 47 11.06 15.94 -1.46
C TRP A 47 11.88 15.80 -0.18
N LEU A 48 12.34 14.58 0.14
CA LEU A 48 13.22 14.34 1.29
C LEU A 48 14.55 15.09 1.17
N PHE A 49 15.09 15.24 -0.05
CA PHE A 49 16.26 16.07 -0.28
C PHE A 49 15.97 17.55 0.01
N GLY A 50 14.84 18.08 -0.48
CA GLY A 50 14.37 19.43 -0.19
C GLY A 50 14.23 19.73 1.30
N ASP A 51 13.64 18.78 2.04
CA ASP A 51 13.47 18.87 3.50
C ASP A 51 14.83 18.93 4.22
N ASN A 52 15.81 18.15 3.77
CA ASN A 52 17.16 18.16 4.33
C ASN A 52 17.92 19.47 4.08
N ILE A 53 17.69 20.13 2.94
CA ILE A 53 18.28 21.44 2.62
C ILE A 53 17.42 22.61 3.11
N GLN A 54 16.28 22.32 3.74
CA GLN A 54 15.31 23.31 4.25
C GLN A 54 14.78 24.26 3.17
N ASP A 55 14.57 23.75 1.95
CA ASP A 55 14.01 24.51 0.83
C ASP A 55 12.50 24.22 0.70
N GLU A 56 11.69 25.09 1.31
CA GLU A 56 10.23 24.95 1.33
C GLU A 56 9.61 25.07 -0.08
N GLU A 57 10.11 26.01 -0.90
CA GLU A 57 9.61 26.20 -2.27
C GLU A 57 9.87 24.97 -3.14
N PHE A 58 11.04 24.35 -2.97
CA PHE A 58 11.38 23.09 -3.64
C PHE A 58 10.50 21.92 -3.17
N CYS A 59 10.25 21.82 -1.87
CA CYS A 59 9.35 20.82 -1.29
C CYS A 59 7.91 20.98 -1.82
N ASP A 60 7.41 22.20 -1.91
CA ASP A 60 6.08 22.49 -2.44
C ASP A 60 5.98 22.15 -3.93
N ALA A 61 6.96 22.58 -4.73
CA ALA A 61 7.03 22.26 -6.15
C ALA A 61 7.07 20.74 -6.39
N THR A 62 7.86 20.01 -5.59
CA THR A 62 7.96 18.56 -5.66
C THR A 62 6.65 17.88 -5.25
N THR A 63 5.97 18.41 -4.23
CA THR A 63 4.65 17.91 -3.79
C THR A 63 3.61 18.06 -4.89
N CYS A 64 3.55 19.22 -5.55
CA CYS A 64 2.65 19.43 -6.68
C CYS A 64 2.91 18.40 -7.80
N LYS A 65 4.20 18.18 -8.15
CA LYS A 65 4.56 17.17 -9.15
C LYS A 65 4.24 15.75 -8.72
N LEU A 66 4.36 15.43 -7.43
CA LEU A 66 3.97 14.13 -6.90
C LEU A 66 2.47 13.88 -7.06
N VAL A 67 1.63 14.88 -6.73
CA VAL A 67 0.18 14.77 -6.92
C VAL A 67 -0.18 14.64 -8.40
N ASP A 68 0.46 15.43 -9.28
CA ASP A 68 0.28 15.33 -10.73
C ASP A 68 0.64 13.93 -11.26
N ALA A 69 1.74 13.34 -10.77
CA ALA A 69 2.20 12.01 -11.18
C ALA A 69 1.29 10.88 -10.69
N ILE A 70 0.63 11.05 -9.54
CA ILE A 70 -0.32 10.07 -9.02
C ILE A 70 -1.65 10.17 -9.78
N ALA A 71 -2.11 11.39 -10.05
CA ALA A 71 -3.35 11.69 -10.74
C ALA A 71 -3.20 11.71 -12.27
N ASP A 72 -2.54 10.70 -12.84
CA ASP A 72 -2.31 10.64 -14.29
C ASP A 72 -3.65 10.56 -15.05
N LYS A 73 -4.09 11.73 -15.53
CA LYS A 73 -5.34 11.91 -16.27
C LYS A 73 -5.32 11.24 -17.63
N GLN A 74 -4.15 10.87 -18.16
CA GLN A 74 -4.07 10.30 -19.51
C GLN A 74 -4.54 8.84 -19.57
N TYR A 75 -4.40 8.09 -18.47
CA TYR A 75 -4.66 6.66 -18.46
C TYR A 75 -5.77 6.23 -17.50
N GLU A 76 -6.38 7.17 -16.76
CA GLU A 76 -7.32 6.90 -15.64
C GLU A 76 -6.74 5.95 -14.58
N THR A 77 -5.44 5.65 -14.65
CA THR A 77 -4.74 4.74 -13.74
C THR A 77 -4.02 5.55 -12.69
N VAL A 78 -4.45 5.40 -11.45
CA VAL A 78 -3.78 6.01 -10.30
C VAL A 78 -2.53 5.20 -9.98
N THR A 79 -1.36 5.81 -10.11
CA THR A 79 -0.09 5.16 -9.74
C THR A 79 0.30 5.56 -8.32
N LEU A 80 -0.09 4.74 -7.34
CA LEU A 80 0.26 5.01 -5.95
C LEU A 80 1.67 4.54 -5.57
N PRO A 81 2.31 5.23 -4.60
CA PRO A 81 3.53 4.75 -3.97
C PRO A 81 3.37 3.34 -3.39
N ASN A 82 4.35 2.48 -3.60
CA ASN A 82 4.38 1.14 -3.00
C ASN A 82 4.73 1.19 -1.49
N SER A 83 4.65 0.04 -0.82
CA SER A 83 4.92 -0.06 0.62
C SER A 83 6.31 0.42 1.01
N ASP A 84 7.32 0.14 0.20
CA ASP A 84 8.72 0.52 0.48
C ASP A 84 8.91 2.04 0.38
N THR A 85 8.23 2.67 -0.57
CA THR A 85 8.22 4.12 -0.74
C THR A 85 7.51 4.79 0.43
N VAL A 86 6.37 4.26 0.88
CA VAL A 86 5.67 4.77 2.08
C VAL A 86 6.55 4.58 3.32
N LEU A 87 7.22 3.43 3.46
CA LEU A 87 8.17 3.19 4.54
C LEU A 87 9.29 4.24 4.54
N MET A 88 9.86 4.55 3.38
CA MET A 88 10.89 5.58 3.23
C MET A 88 10.41 6.94 3.75
N VAL A 89 9.18 7.35 3.43
CA VAL A 89 8.63 8.62 3.94
C VAL A 89 8.49 8.62 5.45
N TYR A 90 7.95 7.54 6.03
CA TYR A 90 7.75 7.46 7.47
C TYR A 90 9.08 7.34 8.25
N LEU A 91 10.12 6.75 7.67
CA LEU A 91 11.44 6.73 8.29
C LEU A 91 12.21 8.04 8.09
N GLY A 92 12.02 8.71 6.96
CA GLY A 92 12.76 9.91 6.56
C GLY A 92 12.16 11.24 7.04
N THR A 93 10.99 11.22 7.67
CA THR A 93 10.30 12.45 8.11
C THR A 93 9.79 12.34 9.54
N THR A 94 9.56 13.47 10.20
CA THR A 94 8.98 13.52 11.54
C THR A 94 7.46 13.33 11.52
N THR A 95 6.89 12.97 12.68
CA THR A 95 5.45 12.94 12.88
C THR A 95 4.88 14.33 12.61
N GLY A 96 3.93 14.42 11.69
CA GLY A 96 3.32 15.70 11.31
C GLY A 96 3.93 16.35 10.06
N SER A 97 4.93 15.75 9.42
CA SER A 97 5.47 16.22 8.13
C SER A 97 4.37 16.43 7.07
N PRO A 98 4.43 17.52 6.27
CA PRO A 98 3.51 17.76 5.16
C PRO A 98 3.44 16.59 4.18
N LEU A 99 4.58 15.93 3.88
CA LEU A 99 4.61 14.80 2.95
C LEU A 99 3.80 13.61 3.46
N ARG A 100 3.90 13.28 4.76
CA ARG A 100 3.09 12.21 5.36
C ARG A 100 1.59 12.51 5.23
N ARG A 101 1.19 13.75 5.50
CA ARG A 101 -0.21 14.19 5.38
C ARG A 101 -0.69 14.11 3.93
N CYS A 102 0.12 14.61 2.99
CA CYS A 102 -0.17 14.54 1.56
C CYS A 102 -0.40 13.09 1.11
N LEU A 103 0.48 12.16 1.50
CA LEU A 103 0.31 10.74 1.17
C LEU A 103 -0.98 10.17 1.77
N VAL A 104 -1.28 10.46 3.03
CA VAL A 104 -2.51 9.98 3.67
C VAL A 104 -3.76 10.53 2.98
N GLU A 105 -3.77 11.81 2.57
CA GLU A 105 -4.87 12.40 1.81
C GLU A 105 -5.06 11.71 0.47
N VAL A 106 -3.99 11.59 -0.32
CA VAL A 106 -4.02 10.97 -1.65
C VAL A 106 -4.48 9.52 -1.55
N PHE A 107 -3.97 8.74 -0.60
CA PHE A 107 -4.44 7.37 -0.39
C PHE A 107 -5.90 7.34 0.05
N ALA A 108 -6.35 8.26 0.88
CA ALA A 108 -7.74 8.31 1.31
C ALA A 108 -8.70 8.72 0.16
N ASP A 109 -8.24 9.52 -0.80
CA ASP A 109 -9.01 9.91 -2.00
C ASP A 109 -9.18 8.76 -2.98
N HIS A 110 -8.16 7.93 -3.11
CA HIS A 110 -8.14 6.86 -4.11
C HIS A 110 -8.47 5.47 -3.55
N PHE A 111 -8.75 5.34 -2.25
CA PHE A 111 -8.92 4.02 -1.60
C PHE A 111 -10.11 3.25 -2.17
N GLU A 112 -9.82 2.26 -3.01
CA GLU A 112 -10.79 1.28 -3.48
C GLU A 112 -10.89 0.08 -2.54
N SER A 113 -12.05 -0.59 -2.53
CA SER A 113 -12.38 -1.68 -1.60
C SER A 113 -11.46 -2.91 -1.68
N GLU A 114 -10.62 -3.01 -2.71
CA GLU A 114 -9.75 -4.16 -2.97
C GLU A 114 -8.31 -3.98 -2.46
N TRP A 115 -7.97 -2.83 -1.87
CA TRP A 115 -6.58 -2.60 -1.44
C TRP A 115 -6.20 -3.43 -0.22
N THR A 116 -5.26 -4.34 -0.43
CA THR A 116 -4.60 -5.01 0.68
C THR A 116 -3.56 -4.07 1.27
N LEU A 117 -3.80 -3.55 2.48
CA LEU A 117 -2.78 -2.85 3.28
C LEU A 117 -1.67 -3.80 3.78
N LYS A 118 -1.46 -4.94 3.13
CA LYS A 118 -0.40 -5.88 3.46
C LYS A 118 0.94 -5.27 3.06
N GLY A 119 1.93 -5.35 3.95
CA GLY A 119 3.28 -4.78 3.72
C GLY A 119 3.43 -3.31 4.10
N TYR A 120 2.35 -2.54 4.22
CA TYR A 120 2.44 -1.15 4.70
C TYR A 120 2.76 -1.08 6.20
N LEU A 121 3.47 -0.02 6.58
CA LEU A 121 3.81 0.29 7.97
C LEU A 121 2.55 0.49 8.82
N GLN A 122 2.59 0.03 10.07
CA GLN A 122 1.44 0.10 10.97
C GLN A 122 1.02 1.55 11.27
N GLU A 123 1.99 2.46 11.42
CA GLU A 123 1.74 3.89 11.66
C GLU A 123 0.95 4.52 10.50
N PHE A 124 1.36 4.26 9.26
CA PHE A 124 0.64 4.70 8.07
C PHE A 124 -0.82 4.22 8.04
N LYS A 125 -1.07 2.96 8.40
CA LYS A 125 -2.45 2.42 8.46
C LYS A 125 -3.29 3.15 9.50
N VAL A 126 -2.70 3.47 10.64
CA VAL A 126 -3.38 4.22 11.70
C VAL A 126 -3.74 5.61 11.22
N ASP A 127 -2.82 6.32 10.57
CA ASP A 127 -3.07 7.66 10.05
C ASP A 127 -4.10 7.66 8.91
N LEU A 128 -4.04 6.67 8.02
CA LEU A 128 -5.04 6.47 6.98
C LEU A 128 -6.43 6.15 7.55
N LEU A 129 -6.51 5.31 8.59
CA LEU A 129 -7.76 5.00 9.27
C LEU A 129 -8.35 6.23 9.97
N LYS A 130 -7.53 7.02 10.67
CA LYS A 130 -7.97 8.31 11.24
C LYS A 130 -8.57 9.18 10.15
N LYS A 131 -7.93 9.24 8.98
CA LYS A 131 -8.42 10.04 7.87
C LYS A 131 -9.76 9.56 7.32
N PHE A 132 -9.99 8.25 7.23
CA PHE A 132 -11.30 7.73 6.87
C PHE A 132 -12.38 8.05 7.89
N VAL A 133 -12.05 7.99 9.18
CA VAL A 133 -12.98 8.36 10.26
C VAL A 133 -13.34 9.85 10.17
N GLU A 134 -12.35 10.71 9.94
CA GLU A 134 -12.56 12.15 9.71
C GLU A 134 -13.50 12.40 8.51
N ARG A 135 -13.22 11.77 7.35
CA ARG A 135 -14.01 11.97 6.11
C ARG A 135 -15.43 11.44 6.17
N ARG A 136 -15.66 10.32 6.87
CA ARG A 136 -17.03 9.79 7.08
C ARG A 136 -17.86 10.65 8.04
N GLY A 137 -17.21 11.61 8.70
CA GLY A 137 -17.75 12.35 9.82
C GLY A 137 -17.83 11.47 11.07
N LEU A 138 -17.79 12.11 12.23
CA LEU A 138 -18.16 11.49 13.50
C LEU A 138 -19.68 11.25 13.52
N LYS A 139 -20.19 10.34 12.67
CA LYS A 139 -21.44 9.68 13.01
C LYS A 139 -21.19 9.07 14.38
N LYS A 140 -22.06 9.34 15.36
CA LYS A 140 -22.01 8.67 16.67
C LYS A 140 -22.17 7.18 16.40
N PHE A 141 -21.07 6.50 16.14
CA PHE A 141 -21.06 5.06 16.01
C PHE A 141 -21.55 4.53 17.36
N LYS A 142 -22.46 3.57 17.33
CA LYS A 142 -22.93 2.91 18.54
C LYS A 142 -21.69 2.33 19.22
N CYS A 143 -21.33 2.87 20.37
CA CYS A 143 -20.22 2.35 21.15
C CYS A 143 -20.67 0.97 21.65
N TYR A 144 -20.01 -0.09 21.17
CA TYR A 144 -20.39 -1.45 21.55
C TYR A 144 -19.88 -1.71 22.96
N SER A 145 -20.79 -2.05 23.86
CA SER A 145 -20.43 -2.43 25.22
C SER A 145 -19.72 -3.80 25.22
N GLU A 146 -18.98 -4.10 26.29
CA GLU A 146 -18.43 -5.45 26.49
C GLU A 146 -19.51 -6.53 26.46
N LYS A 147 -20.75 -6.18 26.86
CA LYS A 147 -21.90 -7.06 26.81
C LYS A 147 -22.31 -7.37 25.37
N ASP A 148 -22.40 -6.36 24.50
CA ASP A 148 -22.69 -6.55 23.07
C ASP A 148 -21.63 -7.45 22.40
N ARG A 149 -20.35 -7.20 22.70
CA ARG A 149 -19.24 -8.04 22.20
C ARG A 149 -19.37 -9.49 22.68
N SER A 150 -19.69 -9.68 23.96
CA SER A 150 -19.82 -11.01 24.56
C SER A 150 -21.01 -11.80 24.01
N GLU A 151 -22.11 -11.12 23.70
CA GLU A 151 -23.28 -11.75 23.07
C GLU A 151 -23.00 -12.20 21.63
N TRP A 152 -22.24 -11.42 20.84
CA TRP A 152 -21.86 -11.83 19.49
C TRP A 152 -20.94 -13.06 19.49
N MET A 153 -19.97 -13.12 20.41
CA MET A 153 -19.02 -14.25 20.49
C MET A 153 -19.69 -15.56 20.91
N LYS A 154 -20.88 -15.50 21.51
CA LYS A 154 -21.68 -16.68 21.92
C LYS A 154 -22.58 -17.23 20.81
N ARG A 155 -22.84 -16.46 19.76
CA ARG A 155 -23.58 -16.94 18.58
C ARG A 155 -22.62 -17.70 17.67
N LYS A 156 -22.36 -18.96 18.00
CA LYS A 156 -21.67 -19.94 17.16
C LYS A 156 -22.64 -21.03 16.73
#